data_AF-A0A9E2CZY4-F1
#
_entry.id   AF-A0A9E2CZY4-F1
#
_cell.length_a   1.000
_cell.length_b   1.000
_cell.length_c   1.000
_cell.angle_alpha   90.00
_cell.angle_beta   90.00
_cell.angle_gamma   90.00
#
_symmetry.space_group_name_H-M   'P 1'
#
loop_
_entity.id
_entity.type
_entity.pdbx_description
1 polymer ?
#
loop_
_entity_poly.entity_id
_entity_poly.type
_entity_poly.pdbx_seq_one_letter_code
_entity_poly.pdbx_strand_id
1 'polypeptide(L)' 'MCEWIADIIQDCQKVYMATICKAAERAIASRGITPVIYQGPIDQIVL' A
#
# COMPACT_ATOMS: atom_id res chain seq x y z
N MET A 1 10.40 -11.18 1.70
CA MET A 1 9.65 -11.24 0.42
C MET A 1 8.62 -10.12 0.24
N CYS A 2 8.27 -9.31 1.25
CA CYS A 2 7.42 -8.10 1.06
C CYS A 2 8.23 -6.79 0.98
N GLU A 3 9.54 -6.83 1.26
CA GLU A 3 10.39 -5.64 1.29
C GLU A 3 10.67 -5.07 -0.09
N TRP A 4 10.92 -5.93 -1.09
CA TRP A 4 11.18 -5.48 -2.47
C TRP A 4 9.99 -4.71 -3.08
N ILE A 5 8.74 -5.10 -2.76
CA ILE A 5 7.56 -4.36 -3.21
C ILE A 5 7.60 -2.96 -2.61
N ALA A 6 7.88 -2.86 -1.32
CA ALA A 6 7.92 -1.61 -0.59
C ALA A 6 9.03 -0.66 -1.10
N ASP A 7 10.08 -1.18 -1.72
CA ASP A 7 11.11 -0.39 -2.42
C ASP A 7 10.64 0.11 -3.81
N ILE A 8 9.78 -0.63 -4.52
CA ILE A 8 9.18 -0.20 -5.80
C ILE A 8 8.23 0.99 -5.59
N ILE A 9 7.51 1.01 -4.47
CA ILE A 9 6.50 2.03 -4.13
C ILE A 9 7.04 3.08 -3.15
N GLN A 10 8.36 3.20 -2.96
CA GLN A 10 8.96 4.07 -1.96
C GLN A 10 8.60 5.56 -2.11
N ASP A 11 8.29 5.99 -3.33
CA ASP A 11 7.89 7.37 -3.64
C ASP A 11 6.38 7.61 -3.46
N CYS A 12 5.61 6.58 -3.10
CA CYS A 12 4.16 6.68 -2.90
C CYS A 12 3.81 7.12 -1.47
N GLN A 13 2.84 8.02 -1.33
CA GLN A 13 2.30 8.41 -0.01
C GLN A 13 1.19 7.46 0.49
N LYS A 14 0.37 6.94 -0.44
CA LYS A 14 -0.74 6.03 -0.18
C LYS A 14 -0.70 4.85 -1.15
N VAL A 15 -1.09 3.67 -0.69
CA VAL A 15 -1.23 2.48 -1.53
C VAL A 15 -2.58 1.82 -1.27
N TYR A 16 -3.34 1.66 -2.34
CA TYR A 16 -4.68 1.08 -2.31
C TYR A 16 -4.61 -0.41 -2.63
N MET A 17 -5.24 -1.24 -1.79
CA MET A 17 -5.13 -2.70 -1.85
C MET A 17 -6.47 -3.35 -1.54
N ALA A 18 -6.81 -4.45 -2.22
CA ALA A 18 -8.02 -5.20 -1.88
C ALA A 18 -7.90 -5.92 -0.52
N THR A 19 -6.72 -6.47 -0.24
CA THR A 19 -6.36 -7.10 1.02
C THR A 19 -4.88 -6.88 1.32
N ILE A 20 -4.50 -6.98 2.59
CA ILE A 20 -3.10 -6.91 3.01
C ILE A 20 -2.87 -7.83 4.21
N CYS A 21 -1.70 -8.48 4.26
CA CYS A 21 -1.28 -9.21 5.45
C CYS A 21 -0.52 -8.28 6.41
N LYS A 22 -0.56 -8.55 7.71
CA LYS A 22 0.08 -7.71 8.75
C LYS A 22 1.59 -7.49 8.53
N ALA A 23 2.28 -8.46 7.94
CA ALA A 23 3.72 -8.32 7.65
C ALA A 23 3.97 -7.28 6.55
N ALA A 24 3.18 -7.30 5.48
CA ALA A 24 3.27 -6.32 4.40
C ALA A 24 2.84 -4.93 4.88
N GLU A 25 1.78 -4.85 5.68
CA GLU A 25 1.29 -3.61 6.31
C GLU A 25 2.38 -2.91 7.12
N ARG A 26 3.11 -3.66 7.96
CA ARG A 26 4.22 -3.11 8.73
C ARG A 26 5.38 -2.64 7.83
N ALA A 27 5.70 -3.40 6.78
CA ALA A 27 6.81 -3.09 5.89
C ALA A 27 6.60 -1.80 5.07
N ILE A 28 5.36 -1.52 4.65
CA ILE A 28 5.03 -0.27 3.95
C ILE A 28 4.84 0.89 4.92
N ALA A 29 4.21 0.66 6.08
CA ALA A 29 4.04 1.69 7.10
C ALA A 29 5.38 2.17 7.67
N SER A 30 6.37 1.27 7.82
CA SER A 30 7.73 1.65 8.25
C SER A 30 8.48 2.53 7.24
N ARG A 31 8.00 2.59 5.99
CA ARG A 31 8.51 3.49 4.94
C ARG A 31 7.69 4.77 4.79
N GLY A 32 6.74 5.01 5.70
CA GLY A 32 5.88 6.20 5.67
C GLY A 32 4.72 6.12 4.66
N ILE A 33 4.49 4.96 4.07
CA ILE A 33 3.42 4.72 3.09
C ILE A 33 2.15 4.32 3.85
N THR A 34 1.02 4.95 3.52
CA THR A 34 -0.28 4.64 4.13
C THR A 34 -1.02 3.57 3.33
N PRO A 35 -1.20 2.34 3.84
CA PRO A 35 -2.10 1.37 3.22
C PRO A 35 -3.56 1.77 3.36
N VAL A 36 -4.33 1.58 2.30
CA VAL A 36 -5.78 1.78 2.27
C VAL A 36 -6.44 0.53 1.70
N ILE A 37 -7.30 -0.11 2.49
CA ILE A 37 -8.12 -1.21 1.98
C ILE A 37 -9.27 -0.64 1.16
N TYR A 38 -9.34 -1.03 -0.12
CA TYR A 38 -10.32 -0.53 -1.06
C TYR A 38 -10.80 -1.66 -1.98
N GLN A 39 -12.13 -1.80 -2.13
CA GLN A 39 -12.77 -2.85 -2.93
C GLN A 39 -13.57 -2.32 -4.14
N GLY A 40 -13.33 -1.08 -4.54
CA GLY A 40 -13.98 -0.47 -5.69
C GLY A 40 -13.10 -0.41 -6.95
N PRO A 41 -13.65 0.10 -8.07
CA PRO A 41 -12.90 0.39 -9.28
C PRO A 41 -11.80 1.44 -9.08
N ILE A 42 -10.65 1.28 -9.75
CA ILE A 42 -9.49 2.17 -9.59
C ILE A 42 -9.82 3.62 -9.98
N ASP A 43 -10.69 3.82 -10.96
CA ASP A 43 -11.16 5.13 -11.46
C ASP A 43 -12.01 5.92 -10.44
N GLN A 44 -12.45 5.28 -9.36
CA GLN A 44 -13.23 5.91 -8.29
C GLN A 44 -12.37 6.31 -7.07
N ILE A 45 -11.05 6.11 -7.12
CA ILE A 45 -10.15 6.55 -6.06
C ILE A 45 -10.01 8.08 -6.14
N VAL A 46 -10.63 8.79 -5.20
CA VAL A 46 -10.48 10.24 -5.03
C VAL A 46 -9.20 10.50 -4.23
N LEU A 47 -8.29 11.29 -4.83
CA LEU A 47 -6.93 11.55 -4.33
C LEU A 47 -6.88 12.66 -3.26
#